data_AF-A0A2A5EGR4-F1
#
_entry.id   AF-A0A2A5EGR4-F1
#
_cell.length_a   1.000
_cell.length_b   1.000
_cell.length_c   1.000
_cell.angle_alpha   90.00
_cell.angle_beta   90.00
_cell.angle_gamma   90.00
#
_symmetry.space_group_name_H-M   'P 1'
#
loop_
_entity.id
_entity.type
_entity.pdbx_description
1 polymer ?
#
loop_
_entity_poly.entity_id
_entity_poly.type
_entity_poly.pdbx_seq_one_letter_code
_entity_poly.pdbx_strand_id
1 'polypeptide(L)'
;MLSHIRESAENKEFVKEKLVMNKFAVLPSMKRNSYDTALKHLIRLGLTDAIPAELYASLSTSNISRWKNEDESKYFGSGLNSLNQAANEKYDLFYKMAQSERLQRNLECYFKLVKIFQSAIALSSTCQKILYDSRSDIVDVIQEVKPILGLKKAVSFLGFSTTTFHNWMLETKVKCVHSYFEVCNRIRPNQLTKFEVNTLRDLLTSVEYKCWPISSIAFHAQREKILSVGLSTFYKYAKLLGISRPRLKKPKHKIGIRASAPNEKWHIDITKFKIIGKEYSIYIIMDNFSRYILNWGVHHSVSGEFMRDLLKEAISRFEPTTSCSQSRILLIYILSN
;
A
#
# COMPACT_ATOMS: atom_id res chain seq x y z
N MET A 1 -13.14 28.66 -20.54
CA MET A 1 -14.24 27.68 -20.71
C MET A 1 -15.23 27.71 -19.54
N LEU A 2 -14.78 27.80 -18.27
CA LEU A 2 -15.67 27.95 -17.10
C LEU A 2 -16.31 29.35 -16.96
N SER A 3 -15.67 30.42 -17.46
CA SER A 3 -16.23 31.79 -17.46
C SER A 3 -17.44 31.93 -18.40
N HIS A 4 -17.36 31.39 -19.61
CA HIS A 4 -18.46 31.41 -20.58
C HIS A 4 -19.67 30.56 -20.18
N ILE A 5 -19.48 29.52 -19.34
CA ILE A 5 -20.60 28.73 -18.82
C ILE A 5 -21.37 29.50 -17.74
N ARG A 6 -20.68 30.31 -16.93
CA ARG A 6 -21.29 31.14 -15.87
C ARG A 6 -22.15 32.26 -16.45
N GLU A 7 -21.62 32.94 -17.47
CA GLU A 7 -22.29 34.01 -18.21
C GLU A 7 -23.52 33.50 -19.00
N SER A 8 -23.47 32.25 -19.49
CA SER A 8 -24.61 31.60 -20.15
C SER A 8 -25.70 31.11 -19.17
N ALA A 9 -25.33 30.79 -17.93
CA ALA A 9 -26.28 30.41 -16.88
C ALA A 9 -27.02 31.63 -16.31
N GLU A 10 -26.30 32.72 -15.99
CA GLU A 10 -26.88 33.98 -15.52
C GLU A 10 -27.84 34.59 -16.56
N ASN A 11 -27.49 34.57 -17.85
CA ASN A 11 -28.39 35.04 -18.91
C ASN A 11 -29.64 34.16 -19.05
N LYS A 12 -29.54 32.85 -18.84
CA LYS A 12 -30.70 31.94 -18.90
C LYS A 12 -31.62 32.09 -17.70
N GLU A 13 -31.09 32.40 -16.53
CA GLU A 13 -31.84 32.63 -15.30
C GLU A 13 -32.56 33.99 -15.35
N PHE A 14 -31.89 35.04 -15.83
CA PHE A 14 -32.47 36.37 -16.06
C PHE A 14 -33.56 36.36 -17.16
N VAL A 15 -33.35 35.60 -18.24
CA VAL A 15 -34.37 35.39 -19.28
C VAL A 15 -35.55 34.59 -18.75
N LYS A 16 -35.34 33.61 -17.85
CA LYS A 16 -36.42 32.87 -17.18
C LYS A 16 -37.20 33.77 -16.22
N GLU A 17 -36.56 34.59 -15.40
CA GLU A 17 -37.24 35.56 -14.53
C GLU A 17 -38.08 36.55 -15.34
N LYS A 18 -37.53 37.11 -16.43
CA LYS A 18 -38.31 37.98 -17.34
C LYS A 18 -39.48 37.25 -18.01
N LEU A 19 -39.33 35.99 -18.39
CA LEU A 19 -40.42 35.19 -18.97
C LEU A 19 -41.52 34.85 -17.94
N VAL A 20 -41.13 34.63 -16.68
CA VAL A 20 -42.05 34.35 -15.57
C VAL A 20 -42.82 35.63 -15.22
N MET A 21 -42.16 36.78 -15.12
CA MET A 21 -42.81 38.08 -14.89
C MET A 21 -43.75 38.48 -16.04
N ASN A 22 -43.38 38.23 -17.31
CA ASN A 22 -44.26 38.51 -18.46
C ASN A 22 -45.53 37.63 -18.51
N LYS A 23 -45.56 36.47 -17.83
CA LYS A 23 -46.77 35.63 -17.77
C LYS A 23 -47.82 36.14 -16.77
N PHE A 24 -47.42 36.95 -15.79
CA PHE A 24 -48.35 37.55 -14.81
C PHE A 24 -48.98 38.87 -15.29
N ALA A 25 -48.40 39.49 -16.34
CA ALA A 25 -48.76 40.84 -16.79
C ALA A 25 -49.98 40.92 -17.73
N VAL A 26 -50.61 39.80 -18.12
CA VAL A 26 -51.76 39.83 -19.03
C VAL A 26 -52.83 38.85 -18.56
N LEU A 27 -53.78 39.32 -17.75
CA LEU A 27 -55.07 38.67 -17.59
C LEU A 27 -56.04 39.32 -18.60
N PRO A 28 -56.51 38.59 -19.64
CA PRO A 28 -57.59 39.08 -20.48
C PRO A 28 -58.82 39.32 -19.59
N SER A 29 -59.54 40.42 -19.82
CA SER A 29 -60.78 40.76 -19.11
C SER A 29 -61.92 39.83 -19.51
N MET A 30 -61.86 38.56 -19.10
CA MET A 30 -62.97 37.63 -19.26
C MET A 30 -63.92 37.71 -18.05
N LYS A 31 -65.22 37.58 -18.30
CA LYS A 31 -66.30 37.65 -17.28
C LYS A 31 -66.13 36.67 -16.10
N ARG A 32 -65.29 35.64 -16.22
CA ARG A 32 -64.92 34.70 -15.15
C ARG A 32 -63.47 34.24 -15.35
N ASN A 33 -62.57 34.65 -14.46
CA ASN A 33 -61.18 34.21 -14.48
C ASN A 33 -60.99 32.97 -13.59
N SER A 34 -60.35 31.93 -14.14
CA SER A 34 -59.93 30.75 -13.39
C SER A 34 -58.52 30.98 -12.84
N TYR A 35 -58.43 31.13 -11.52
CA TYR A 35 -57.14 31.32 -10.83
C TYR A 35 -56.47 29.99 -10.51
N ASP A 36 -55.14 29.98 -10.59
CA ASP A 36 -54.29 28.84 -10.24
C ASP A 36 -54.53 28.38 -8.79
N THR A 37 -54.42 27.09 -8.53
CA THR A 37 -54.59 26.51 -7.19
C THR A 37 -53.53 27.03 -6.22
N ALA A 38 -52.29 27.24 -6.65
CA ALA A 38 -51.22 27.78 -5.82
C ALA A 38 -51.56 29.16 -5.24
N LEU A 39 -52.18 30.04 -6.04
CA LEU A 39 -52.62 31.36 -5.60
C LEU A 39 -53.68 31.26 -4.49
N LYS A 40 -54.65 30.35 -4.64
CA LYS A 40 -55.70 30.10 -3.64
C LYS A 40 -55.11 29.55 -2.34
N HIS A 41 -54.09 28.70 -2.43
CA HIS A 41 -53.38 28.16 -1.28
C HIS A 41 -52.56 29.24 -0.53
N LEU A 42 -51.83 30.10 -1.25
CA LEU A 42 -51.06 31.19 -0.65
C LEU A 42 -51.96 32.16 0.14
N ILE A 43 -53.13 32.51 -0.41
CA ILE A 43 -54.11 33.38 0.24
C ILE A 43 -54.73 32.72 1.48
N ARG A 44 -55.01 31.41 1.42
CA ARG A 44 -55.55 30.63 2.54
C ARG A 44 -54.56 30.52 3.71
N LEU A 45 -53.28 30.33 3.39
CA LEU A 45 -52.20 30.26 4.38
C LEU A 45 -51.79 31.64 4.93
N GLY A 46 -52.40 32.73 4.44
CA GLY A 46 -52.06 34.09 4.85
C GLY A 46 -50.69 34.57 4.33
N LEU A 47 -50.08 33.85 3.40
CA LEU A 47 -48.77 34.17 2.80
C LEU A 47 -48.94 35.13 1.62
N THR A 48 -49.55 36.29 1.88
CA THR A 48 -49.81 37.30 0.84
C THR A 48 -48.54 37.94 0.29
N ASP A 49 -47.45 37.91 1.06
CA ASP A 49 -46.16 38.49 0.69
C ASP A 49 -45.46 37.72 -0.44
N ALA A 50 -45.82 36.44 -0.63
CA ALA A 50 -45.32 35.60 -1.71
C ALA A 50 -46.04 35.84 -3.05
N ILE A 51 -47.07 36.68 -3.08
CA ILE A 51 -47.86 37.00 -4.27
C ILE A 51 -47.34 38.32 -4.86
N PRO A 52 -47.03 38.39 -6.17
CA PRO A 52 -46.67 39.65 -6.80
C PRO A 52 -47.71 40.75 -6.53
N ALA A 53 -47.25 41.94 -6.14
CA ALA A 53 -48.13 43.03 -5.71
C ALA A 53 -49.18 43.42 -6.78
N GLU A 54 -48.78 43.41 -8.05
CA GLU A 54 -49.64 43.69 -9.21
C GLU A 54 -50.78 42.65 -9.33
N LEU A 55 -50.45 41.37 -9.12
CA LEU A 55 -51.43 40.28 -9.17
C LEU A 55 -52.37 40.35 -7.96
N TYR A 56 -51.86 40.62 -6.77
CA TYR A 56 -52.68 40.75 -5.56
C TYR A 56 -53.67 41.92 -5.66
N ALA A 57 -53.23 43.06 -6.21
CA ALA A 57 -54.09 44.23 -6.45
C ALA A 57 -55.22 43.95 -7.46
N SER A 58 -55.03 43.01 -8.39
CA SER A 58 -56.05 42.61 -9.38
C SER A 58 -57.14 41.69 -8.83
N LEU A 59 -57.00 41.19 -7.59
CA LEU A 59 -57.95 40.25 -7.00
C LEU A 59 -59.13 40.97 -6.35
N SER A 60 -60.34 40.47 -6.57
CA SER A 60 -61.51 40.99 -5.87
C SER A 60 -61.48 40.60 -4.38
N THR A 61 -61.92 41.52 -3.52
CA THR A 61 -62.07 41.29 -2.07
C THR A 61 -62.98 40.09 -1.77
N SER A 62 -63.97 39.83 -2.62
CA SER A 62 -64.85 38.65 -2.53
C SER A 62 -64.12 37.33 -2.75
N ASN A 63 -63.19 37.25 -3.71
CA ASN A 63 -62.41 36.05 -3.97
C ASN A 63 -61.40 35.81 -2.84
N ILE A 64 -60.76 36.86 -2.35
CA ILE A 64 -59.82 36.78 -1.21
C ILE A 64 -60.55 36.25 0.03
N SER A 65 -61.70 36.82 0.39
CA SER A 65 -62.50 36.36 1.53
C SER A 65 -62.97 34.92 1.37
N ARG A 66 -63.41 34.54 0.16
CA ARG A 66 -63.83 33.16 -0.15
C ARG A 66 -62.69 32.17 0.05
N TRP A 67 -61.50 32.43 -0.50
CA TRP A 67 -60.37 31.50 -0.41
C TRP A 67 -59.75 31.43 0.99
N LYS A 68 -59.85 32.50 1.78
CA LYS A 68 -59.47 32.50 3.21
C LYS A 68 -60.35 31.58 4.05
N ASN A 69 -61.63 31.49 3.75
CA ASN A 69 -62.61 30.71 4.52
C ASN A 69 -62.95 29.35 3.89
N GLU A 70 -62.19 28.90 2.89
CA GLU A 70 -62.40 27.60 2.26
C GLU A 70 -61.78 26.47 3.09
N ASP A 71 -62.60 25.45 3.38
CA ASP A 71 -62.19 24.26 4.13
C ASP A 71 -61.08 23.48 3.40
N GLU A 72 -60.12 22.96 4.16
CA GLU A 72 -58.97 22.20 3.67
C GLU A 72 -59.40 20.90 2.94
N SER A 73 -60.53 20.32 3.35
CA SER A 73 -61.13 19.11 2.77
C SER A 73 -61.70 19.30 1.35
N LYS A 74 -61.83 20.56 0.89
CA LYS A 74 -62.37 20.88 -0.44
C LYS A 74 -61.49 20.39 -1.59
N TYR A 75 -60.19 20.19 -1.36
CA TYR A 75 -59.23 19.78 -2.37
C TYR A 75 -58.77 18.34 -2.13
N PHE A 76 -59.01 17.47 -3.10
CA PHE A 76 -58.50 16.10 -3.08
C PHE A 76 -56.96 16.13 -3.07
N GLY A 77 -56.34 15.54 -2.04
CA GLY A 77 -54.89 15.56 -1.87
C GLY A 77 -54.35 16.67 -0.96
N SER A 78 -55.15 17.24 -0.05
CA SER A 78 -54.68 18.21 0.98
C SER A 78 -53.46 17.74 1.78
N GLY A 79 -53.25 16.42 1.93
CA GLY A 79 -52.02 15.84 2.48
C GLY A 79 -50.74 16.10 1.67
N LEU A 80 -50.82 16.61 0.42
CA LEU A 80 -49.65 17.11 -0.30
C LEU A 80 -49.07 18.38 0.34
N ASN A 81 -49.84 19.12 1.14
CA ASN A 81 -49.33 20.34 1.79
C ASN A 81 -48.18 20.03 2.76
N SER A 82 -48.27 18.93 3.51
CA SER A 82 -47.17 18.49 4.39
C SER A 82 -45.96 17.96 3.62
N LEU A 83 -46.18 17.30 2.48
CA LEU A 83 -45.11 16.90 1.55
C LEU A 83 -44.45 18.11 0.88
N ASN A 84 -45.23 19.14 0.53
CA ASN A 84 -44.74 20.40 -0.01
C ASN A 84 -43.94 21.17 1.04
N GLN A 85 -44.35 21.14 2.32
CA GLN A 85 -43.57 21.73 3.40
C GLN A 85 -42.19 21.04 3.55
N ALA A 86 -42.15 19.72 3.60
CA ALA A 86 -40.89 18.97 3.66
C ALA A 86 -40.01 19.14 2.39
N ALA A 87 -40.63 19.33 1.22
CA ALA A 87 -39.93 19.65 -0.01
C ALA A 87 -39.38 21.08 0.00
N ASN A 88 -40.15 22.04 0.54
CA ASN A 88 -39.77 23.45 0.66
C ASN A 88 -38.63 23.64 1.67
N GLU A 89 -38.59 22.89 2.77
CA GLU A 89 -37.47 22.93 3.73
C GLU A 89 -36.16 22.45 3.09
N LYS A 90 -36.21 21.37 2.30
CA LYS A 90 -35.05 20.90 1.52
C LYS A 90 -34.64 21.93 0.47
N TYR A 91 -35.61 22.52 -0.22
CA TYR A 91 -35.36 23.56 -1.22
C TYR A 91 -34.72 24.80 -0.59
N ASP A 92 -35.20 25.25 0.56
CA ASP A 92 -34.65 26.39 1.30
C ASP A 92 -33.21 26.11 1.77
N LEU A 93 -32.91 24.89 2.21
CA LEU A 93 -31.53 24.47 2.49
C LEU A 93 -30.65 24.57 1.24
N PHE A 94 -31.11 24.03 0.10
CA PHE A 94 -30.36 24.12 -1.16
C PHE A 94 -30.19 25.56 -1.63
N TYR A 95 -31.21 26.40 -1.46
CA TYR A 95 -31.17 27.82 -1.80
C TYR A 95 -30.18 28.59 -0.93
N LYS A 96 -30.20 28.35 0.39
CA LYS A 96 -29.21 28.91 1.34
C LYS A 96 -27.78 28.44 1.03
N MET A 97 -27.60 27.18 0.63
CA MET A 97 -26.30 26.67 0.17
C MET A 97 -25.86 27.32 -1.16
N ALA A 98 -26.80 27.57 -2.07
CA ALA A 98 -26.53 28.19 -3.36
C ALA A 98 -26.20 29.68 -3.25
N GLN A 99 -26.83 30.41 -2.32
CA GLN A 99 -26.53 31.83 -2.09
C GLN A 99 -25.23 32.07 -1.30
N SER A 100 -24.80 31.09 -0.50
CA SER A 100 -23.56 31.23 0.26
C SER A 100 -22.33 30.99 -0.62
N GLU A 101 -21.81 32.06 -1.24
CA GLU A 101 -20.55 31.99 -2.00
C GLU A 101 -19.38 31.45 -1.17
N ARG A 102 -19.39 31.71 0.15
CA ARG A 102 -18.37 31.22 1.08
C ARG A 102 -18.41 29.69 1.20
N LEU A 103 -19.61 29.11 1.30
CA LEU A 103 -19.76 27.65 1.39
C LEU A 103 -19.35 26.98 0.08
N GLN A 104 -19.75 27.53 -1.06
CA GLN A 104 -19.35 27.01 -2.37
C GLN A 104 -17.83 27.03 -2.54
N ARG A 105 -17.18 28.15 -2.22
CA ARG A 105 -15.72 28.28 -2.26
C ARG A 105 -15.05 27.27 -1.32
N ASN A 106 -15.56 27.08 -0.11
CA ASN A 106 -15.03 26.10 0.83
C ASN A 106 -15.15 24.67 0.31
N LEU A 107 -16.32 24.27 -0.21
CA LEU A 107 -16.51 22.95 -0.80
C LEU A 107 -15.58 22.72 -1.99
N GLU A 108 -15.42 23.72 -2.86
CA GLU A 108 -14.47 23.67 -3.97
C GLU A 108 -13.03 23.46 -3.49
N CYS A 109 -12.63 24.17 -2.43
CA CYS A 109 -11.32 23.99 -1.80
C CYS A 109 -11.17 22.58 -1.22
N TYR A 110 -12.18 22.05 -0.53
CA TYR A 110 -12.16 20.68 -0.02
C TYR A 110 -12.00 19.65 -1.14
N PHE A 111 -12.74 19.79 -2.25
CA PHE A 111 -12.58 18.88 -3.39
C PHE A 111 -11.19 18.99 -4.04
N LYS A 112 -10.61 20.20 -4.11
CA LYS A 112 -9.23 20.39 -4.60
C LYS A 112 -8.21 19.71 -3.68
N LEU A 113 -8.33 19.89 -2.36
CA LEU A 113 -7.48 19.23 -1.37
C LEU A 113 -7.60 17.70 -1.47
N VAL A 114 -8.81 17.17 -1.50
CA VAL A 114 -9.06 15.72 -1.63
C VAL A 114 -8.41 15.16 -2.90
N LYS A 115 -8.51 15.85 -4.05
CA LYS A 115 -7.86 15.41 -5.29
C LYS A 115 -6.33 15.34 -5.18
N ILE A 116 -5.72 16.32 -4.50
CA ILE A 116 -4.27 16.33 -4.26
C ILE A 116 -3.88 15.19 -3.32
N PHE A 117 -4.65 14.95 -2.26
CA PHE A 117 -4.41 13.82 -1.36
C PHE A 117 -4.54 12.48 -2.09
N GLN A 118 -5.57 12.32 -2.93
CA GLN A 118 -5.76 11.12 -3.75
C GLN A 118 -4.55 10.87 -4.68
N SER A 119 -4.05 11.90 -5.37
CA SER A 119 -2.90 11.74 -6.26
C SER A 119 -1.62 11.44 -5.48
N ALA A 120 -1.39 12.09 -4.34
CA ALA A 120 -0.26 11.81 -3.45
C ALA A 120 -0.29 10.37 -2.89
N ILE A 121 -1.47 9.89 -2.49
CA ILE A 121 -1.68 8.51 -2.04
C ILE A 121 -1.43 7.52 -3.17
N ALA A 122 -1.89 7.82 -4.39
CA ALA A 122 -1.70 6.95 -5.55
C ALA A 122 -0.22 6.77 -5.93
N LEU A 123 0.62 7.80 -5.71
CA LEU A 123 2.06 7.77 -5.99
C LEU A 123 2.88 7.04 -4.90
N SER A 124 2.38 6.98 -3.67
CA SER A 124 3.12 6.42 -2.54
C SER A 124 2.78 4.94 -2.27
N SER A 125 3.73 4.06 -2.54
CA SER A 125 3.61 2.62 -2.22
C SER A 125 3.46 2.34 -0.71
N THR A 126 3.95 3.23 0.16
CA THR A 126 3.80 3.12 1.61
C THR A 126 2.37 3.44 2.05
N CYS A 127 1.77 4.51 1.51
CA CYS A 127 0.40 4.88 1.82
C CYS A 127 -0.59 3.81 1.36
N GLN A 128 -0.35 3.21 0.19
CA GLN A 128 -1.15 2.08 -0.30
C GLN A 128 -1.10 0.86 0.64
N LYS A 129 0.06 0.57 1.24
CA LYS A 129 0.17 -0.50 2.25
C LYS A 129 -0.64 -0.18 3.51
N ILE A 130 -0.51 1.05 4.03
CA ILE A 130 -1.26 1.48 5.21
C ILE A 130 -2.78 1.34 4.98
N LEU A 131 -3.26 1.76 3.80
CA LEU A 131 -4.66 1.62 3.42
C LEU A 131 -5.11 0.16 3.29
N TYR A 132 -4.23 -0.71 2.79
CA TYR A 132 -4.50 -2.14 2.72
C TYR A 132 -4.55 -2.77 4.12
N ASP A 133 -3.70 -2.32 5.04
CA ASP A 133 -3.69 -2.79 6.43
C ASP A 133 -4.97 -2.38 7.15
N SER A 134 -5.50 -1.17 6.88
CA SER A 134 -6.77 -0.66 7.43
C SER A 134 -8.02 -1.01 6.60
N ARG A 135 -7.96 -2.05 5.75
CA ARG A 135 -9.04 -2.36 4.79
C ARG A 135 -10.37 -2.74 5.45
N SER A 136 -10.36 -3.31 6.65
CA SER A 136 -11.59 -3.66 7.39
C SER A 136 -12.45 -2.44 7.65
N ASP A 137 -11.83 -1.41 8.21
CA ASP A 137 -12.51 -0.19 8.67
C ASP A 137 -13.02 0.59 7.47
N ILE A 138 -12.23 0.61 6.38
CA ILE A 138 -12.63 1.22 5.11
C ILE A 138 -13.86 0.53 4.53
N VAL A 139 -13.92 -0.81 4.57
CA VAL A 139 -15.08 -1.55 4.07
C VAL A 139 -16.34 -1.20 4.86
N ASP A 140 -16.23 -1.10 6.18
CA ASP A 140 -17.35 -0.79 7.07
C ASP A 140 -17.89 0.63 6.83
N VAL A 141 -17.01 1.64 6.79
CA VAL A 141 -17.39 3.03 6.50
C VAL A 141 -18.02 3.17 5.11
N ILE A 142 -17.48 2.50 4.08
CA ILE A 142 -18.07 2.55 2.73
C ILE A 142 -19.46 1.91 2.72
N GLN A 143 -19.70 0.85 3.50
CA GLN A 143 -21.03 0.23 3.60
C GLN A 143 -22.05 1.17 4.25
N GLU A 144 -21.65 1.95 5.26
CA GLU A 144 -22.50 2.97 5.89
C GLU A 144 -22.83 4.13 4.95
N VAL A 145 -21.86 4.59 4.15
CA VAL A 145 -22.01 5.73 3.23
C VAL A 145 -22.69 5.33 1.91
N LYS A 146 -22.65 4.05 1.54
CA LYS A 146 -23.25 3.49 0.32
C LYS A 146 -24.70 3.94 0.04
N PRO A 147 -25.66 3.91 0.98
CA PRO A 147 -27.04 4.34 0.73
C PRO A 147 -27.18 5.83 0.38
N ILE A 148 -26.26 6.68 0.85
CA ILE A 148 -26.34 8.14 0.67
C ILE A 148 -25.60 8.58 -0.61
N LEU A 149 -24.35 8.13 -0.77
CA LEU A 149 -23.45 8.63 -1.83
C LEU A 149 -23.41 7.71 -3.06
N GLY A 150 -23.78 6.44 -2.88
CA GLY A 150 -23.60 5.39 -3.87
C GLY A 150 -22.16 4.86 -3.92
N LEU A 151 -22.03 3.56 -4.20
CA LEU A 151 -20.75 2.83 -4.09
C LEU A 151 -19.63 3.43 -4.96
N LYS A 152 -19.91 3.75 -6.22
CA LYS A 152 -18.89 4.27 -7.16
C LYS A 152 -18.27 5.57 -6.67
N LYS A 153 -19.08 6.49 -6.14
CA LYS A 153 -18.61 7.79 -5.65
C LYS A 153 -17.83 7.64 -4.34
N ALA A 154 -18.31 6.81 -3.42
CA ALA A 154 -17.63 6.54 -2.15
C ALA A 154 -16.23 5.92 -2.36
N VAL A 155 -16.13 4.93 -3.24
CA VAL A 155 -14.86 4.25 -3.55
C VAL A 155 -13.93 5.17 -4.35
N SER A 156 -14.46 5.95 -5.30
CA SER A 156 -13.70 6.96 -6.05
C SER A 156 -13.18 8.08 -5.15
N PHE A 157 -13.87 8.40 -4.05
CA PHE A 157 -13.43 9.40 -3.08
C PHE A 157 -12.14 8.98 -2.35
N LEU A 158 -11.91 7.67 -2.21
CA LEU A 158 -10.69 7.13 -1.62
C LEU A 158 -9.62 6.76 -2.67
N GLY A 159 -9.92 6.96 -3.95
CA GLY A 159 -9.00 6.65 -5.05
C GLY A 159 -8.91 5.17 -5.40
N PHE A 160 -9.88 4.34 -4.98
CA PHE A 160 -9.91 2.91 -5.30
C PHE A 160 -10.82 2.59 -6.49
N SER A 161 -10.67 1.38 -7.04
CA SER A 161 -11.63 0.83 -7.99
C SER A 161 -12.73 0.06 -7.24
N THR A 162 -13.92 -0.04 -7.84
CA THR A 162 -15.00 -0.88 -7.29
C THR A 162 -14.56 -2.34 -7.12
N THR A 163 -13.73 -2.84 -8.03
CA THR A 163 -13.16 -4.19 -7.97
C THR A 163 -12.29 -4.37 -6.73
N THR A 164 -11.46 -3.39 -6.40
CA THR A 164 -10.62 -3.40 -5.18
C THR A 164 -11.49 -3.49 -3.94
N PHE A 165 -12.56 -2.68 -3.88
CA PHE A 165 -13.51 -2.73 -2.77
C PHE A 165 -14.18 -4.09 -2.63
N HIS A 166 -14.65 -4.69 -3.73
CA HIS A 166 -15.26 -6.02 -3.68
C HIS A 166 -14.27 -7.10 -3.23
N ASN A 167 -13.01 -7.04 -3.67
CA ASN A 167 -11.97 -7.96 -3.19
C ASN A 167 -11.72 -7.79 -1.68
N TRP A 168 -11.62 -6.56 -1.20
CA TRP A 168 -11.45 -6.30 0.24
C TRP A 168 -12.67 -6.74 1.05
N MET A 169 -13.87 -6.54 0.53
CA MET A 169 -15.10 -7.02 1.16
C MET A 169 -15.13 -8.56 1.23
N LEU A 170 -14.70 -9.26 0.19
CA LEU A 170 -14.56 -10.71 0.20
C LEU A 170 -13.50 -11.15 1.20
N GLU A 171 -12.33 -10.51 1.23
CA GLU A 171 -11.24 -10.85 2.16
C GLU A 171 -11.61 -10.62 3.63
N THR A 172 -12.43 -9.61 3.94
CA THR A 172 -12.75 -9.21 5.32
C THR A 172 -14.02 -9.85 5.86
N LYS A 173 -15.07 -9.97 5.04
CA LYS A 173 -16.39 -10.46 5.49
C LYS A 173 -16.64 -11.93 5.17
N VAL A 174 -15.95 -12.51 4.18
CA VAL A 174 -16.16 -13.90 3.76
C VAL A 174 -14.93 -14.74 4.08
N LYS A 175 -15.10 -15.73 4.95
CA LYS A 175 -14.04 -16.67 5.30
C LYS A 175 -14.13 -17.96 4.50
N CYS A 176 -13.09 -18.26 3.73
CA CYS A 176 -12.98 -19.51 2.97
C CYS A 176 -12.36 -20.61 3.83
N VAL A 177 -13.17 -21.57 4.28
CA VAL A 177 -12.69 -22.67 5.14
C VAL A 177 -11.63 -23.55 4.45
N HIS A 178 -11.72 -23.68 3.12
CA HIS A 178 -10.85 -24.54 2.31
C HIS A 178 -9.49 -23.91 1.99
N SER A 179 -9.38 -22.58 2.08
CA SER A 179 -8.11 -21.87 1.88
C SER A 179 -7.32 -21.81 3.18
N TYR A 180 -5.99 -21.95 3.11
CA TYR A 180 -5.14 -21.78 4.30
C TYR A 180 -5.22 -20.36 4.87
N PHE A 181 -5.28 -19.35 4.00
CA PHE A 181 -5.32 -17.93 4.41
C PHE A 181 -6.74 -17.43 4.69
N GLU A 182 -7.75 -18.31 4.71
CA GLU A 182 -9.17 -17.96 4.84
C GLU A 182 -9.72 -17.01 3.76
N VAL A 183 -8.99 -16.80 2.66
CA VAL A 183 -9.43 -15.91 1.55
C VAL A 183 -10.08 -16.71 0.41
N CYS A 184 -11.25 -16.25 -0.03
CA CYS A 184 -12.00 -16.77 -1.19
C CYS A 184 -11.40 -16.27 -2.52
N ASN A 185 -10.20 -16.72 -2.89
CA ASN A 185 -9.62 -16.44 -4.19
C ASN A 185 -9.94 -17.53 -5.22
N ARG A 186 -9.94 -17.18 -6.51
CA ARG A 186 -10.06 -18.14 -7.61
C ARG A 186 -8.95 -19.18 -7.51
N ILE A 187 -9.33 -20.44 -7.27
CA ILE A 187 -8.40 -21.56 -7.14
C ILE A 187 -7.70 -21.78 -8.48
N ARG A 188 -6.37 -21.93 -8.43
CA ARG A 188 -5.55 -22.29 -9.60
C ARG A 188 -5.13 -23.77 -9.48
N PRO A 189 -4.98 -24.51 -10.60
CA PRO A 189 -4.58 -25.92 -10.55
C PRO A 189 -3.28 -26.19 -9.77
N ASN A 190 -2.32 -25.27 -9.85
CA ASN A 190 -1.01 -25.40 -9.18
C ASN A 190 -0.97 -24.75 -7.79
N GLN A 191 -2.13 -24.45 -7.19
CA GLN A 191 -2.21 -23.84 -5.86
C GLN A 191 -2.14 -24.93 -4.79
N LEU A 192 -1.25 -24.74 -3.80
CA LEU A 192 -1.15 -25.65 -2.67
C LEU A 192 -2.45 -25.68 -1.87
N THR A 193 -2.85 -26.89 -1.50
CA THR A 193 -3.97 -27.18 -0.60
C THR A 193 -3.64 -26.76 0.83
N LYS A 194 -4.67 -26.63 1.67
CA LYS A 194 -4.49 -26.34 3.11
C LYS A 194 -3.62 -27.37 3.83
N PHE A 195 -3.68 -28.63 3.40
CA PHE A 195 -2.84 -29.70 3.94
C PHE A 195 -1.36 -29.49 3.58
N GLU A 196 -1.04 -29.27 2.30
CA GLU A 196 0.33 -29.00 1.83
C GLU A 196 0.91 -27.72 2.45
N VAL A 197 0.08 -26.66 2.49
CA VAL A 197 0.00 -25.62 3.53
C VAL A 197 0.76 -25.90 4.82
N ASN A 198 0.14 -26.78 5.59
CA ASN A 198 0.51 -27.15 6.94
C ASN A 198 1.79 -27.98 6.94
N THR A 199 1.91 -28.99 6.08
CA THR A 199 3.12 -29.81 5.96
C THR A 199 4.36 -28.94 5.70
N LEU A 200 4.24 -27.95 4.81
CA LEU A 200 5.32 -27.00 4.53
C LEU A 200 5.69 -26.17 5.76
N ARG A 201 4.71 -25.68 6.53
CA ARG A 201 4.96 -24.96 7.78
C ARG A 201 5.66 -25.85 8.80
N ASP A 202 5.20 -27.08 8.95
CA ASP A 202 5.73 -28.00 9.96
C ASP A 202 7.20 -28.32 9.64
N LEU A 203 7.52 -28.57 8.37
CA LEU A 203 8.91 -28.73 7.90
C LEU A 203 9.76 -27.47 8.15
N LEU A 204 9.19 -26.28 7.94
CA LEU A 204 9.89 -25.01 8.16
C LEU A 204 9.98 -24.58 9.62
N THR A 205 9.22 -25.17 10.54
CA THR A 205 9.24 -24.83 11.98
C THR A 205 9.83 -25.96 12.84
N SER A 206 10.07 -27.13 12.27
CA SER A 206 10.62 -28.28 13.01
C SER A 206 11.96 -27.96 13.68
N VAL A 207 12.15 -28.52 14.88
CA VAL A 207 13.39 -28.39 15.65
C VAL A 207 14.55 -29.11 14.95
N GLU A 208 14.26 -30.25 14.33
CA GLU A 208 15.23 -31.06 13.59
C GLU A 208 15.90 -30.27 12.46
N TYR A 209 15.12 -29.50 11.69
CA TYR A 209 15.63 -28.73 10.55
C TYR A 209 15.96 -27.29 10.92
N LYS A 210 16.01 -26.91 12.20
CA LYS A 210 16.19 -25.50 12.63
C LYS A 210 17.44 -24.84 12.04
N CYS A 211 18.52 -25.60 11.89
CA CYS A 211 19.80 -25.13 11.34
C CYS A 211 19.91 -25.30 9.82
N TRP A 212 18.91 -25.87 9.16
CA TRP A 212 18.96 -26.13 7.71
C TRP A 212 18.50 -24.90 6.91
N PRO A 213 19.14 -24.61 5.76
CA PRO A 213 18.61 -23.62 4.83
C PRO A 213 17.32 -24.14 4.19
N ILE A 214 16.46 -23.22 3.75
CA ILE A 214 15.17 -23.54 3.11
C ILE A 214 15.38 -24.43 1.88
N SER A 215 16.47 -24.23 1.13
CA SER A 215 16.81 -25.07 -0.02
C SER A 215 17.04 -26.53 0.35
N SER A 216 17.79 -26.80 1.43
CA SER A 216 18.03 -28.17 1.89
C SER A 216 16.74 -28.85 2.34
N ILE A 217 15.85 -28.11 3.02
CA ILE A 217 14.54 -28.63 3.44
C ILE A 217 13.68 -28.95 2.22
N ALA A 218 13.66 -28.09 1.20
CA ALA A 218 12.90 -28.32 -0.02
C ALA A 218 13.37 -29.60 -0.74
N PHE A 219 14.68 -29.77 -0.93
CA PHE A 219 15.21 -30.98 -1.58
C PHE A 219 15.06 -32.23 -0.71
N HIS A 220 15.10 -32.09 0.62
CA HIS A 220 14.79 -33.19 1.54
C HIS A 220 13.33 -33.63 1.39
N ALA A 221 12.39 -32.68 1.44
CA ALA A 221 10.96 -32.95 1.30
C ALA A 221 10.62 -33.63 -0.05
N GLN A 222 11.32 -33.25 -1.12
CA GLN A 222 11.17 -33.88 -2.45
C GLN A 222 11.73 -35.31 -2.47
N ARG A 223 12.93 -35.52 -1.89
CA ARG A 223 13.60 -36.82 -1.87
C ARG A 223 12.82 -37.86 -1.06
N GLU A 224 12.34 -37.45 0.11
CA GLU A 224 11.53 -38.29 1.01
C GLU A 224 10.05 -38.36 0.58
N LYS A 225 9.69 -37.75 -0.56
CA LYS A 225 8.32 -37.70 -1.10
C LYS A 225 7.27 -37.15 -0.11
N ILE A 226 7.69 -36.32 0.83
CA ILE A 226 6.82 -35.66 1.82
C ILE A 226 5.99 -34.57 1.14
N LEU A 227 6.63 -33.78 0.27
CA LEU A 227 5.98 -32.67 -0.42
C LEU A 227 6.62 -32.43 -1.79
N SER A 228 5.82 -32.52 -2.86
CA SER A 228 6.26 -32.30 -4.25
C SER A 228 6.05 -30.85 -4.67
N VAL A 229 6.94 -29.97 -4.22
CA VAL A 229 6.83 -28.53 -4.45
C VAL A 229 8.17 -27.94 -4.86
N GLY A 230 8.17 -27.00 -5.80
CA GLY A 230 9.38 -26.32 -6.28
C GLY A 230 10.03 -25.42 -5.22
N LEU A 231 11.33 -25.19 -5.36
CA LEU A 231 12.13 -24.37 -4.44
C LEU A 231 11.59 -22.93 -4.32
N SER A 232 11.18 -22.32 -5.43
CA SER A 232 10.61 -20.98 -5.46
C SER A 232 9.33 -20.87 -4.62
N THR A 233 8.52 -21.91 -4.64
CA THR A 233 7.29 -22.01 -3.85
C THR A 233 7.60 -22.13 -2.36
N PHE A 234 8.61 -22.90 -1.97
CA PHE A 234 9.09 -22.94 -0.57
C PHE A 234 9.44 -21.55 -0.05
N TYR A 235 10.23 -20.77 -0.79
CA TYR A 235 10.57 -19.39 -0.39
C TYR A 235 9.35 -18.47 -0.37
N LYS A 236 8.46 -18.58 -1.36
CA LYS A 236 7.22 -17.79 -1.42
C LYS A 236 6.37 -18.03 -0.18
N TYR A 237 6.10 -19.29 0.18
CA TYR A 237 5.28 -19.63 1.33
C TYR A 237 5.97 -19.35 2.66
N ALA A 238 7.29 -19.55 2.78
CA ALA A 238 8.04 -19.12 3.96
C ALA A 238 7.84 -17.63 4.25
N LYS A 239 7.90 -16.79 3.20
CA LYS A 239 7.63 -15.34 3.32
C LYS A 239 6.17 -15.03 3.68
N LEU A 240 5.21 -15.69 3.02
CA LEU A 240 3.78 -15.49 3.31
C LEU A 240 3.39 -15.90 4.72
N LEU A 241 4.03 -16.93 5.26
CA LEU A 241 3.83 -17.42 6.63
C LEU A 241 4.62 -16.61 7.67
N GLY A 242 5.42 -15.63 7.26
CA GLY A 242 6.26 -14.84 8.16
C GLY A 242 7.41 -15.63 8.81
N ILE A 243 7.78 -16.79 8.26
CA ILE A 243 8.81 -17.65 8.83
C ILE A 243 10.18 -17.12 8.41
N SER A 244 10.85 -16.45 9.35
CA SER A 244 12.24 -16.01 9.20
C SER A 244 13.18 -17.01 9.87
N ARG A 245 14.17 -17.49 9.10
CA ARG A 245 15.19 -18.43 9.60
C ARG A 245 16.53 -17.73 9.78
N PRO A 246 17.25 -18.00 10.89
CA PRO A 246 18.52 -17.35 11.16
C PRO A 246 19.54 -17.72 10.07
N ARG A 247 20.25 -16.71 9.56
CA ARG A 247 21.40 -16.97 8.69
C ARG A 247 22.53 -17.54 9.54
N LEU A 248 23.01 -18.73 9.18
CA LEU A 248 24.24 -19.28 9.76
C LEU A 248 25.39 -18.31 9.44
N LYS A 249 25.85 -17.58 10.46
CA LYS A 249 27.03 -16.74 10.33
C LYS A 249 28.25 -17.64 10.40
N LYS A 250 29.18 -17.50 9.44
CA LYS A 250 30.49 -18.16 9.54
C LYS A 250 31.16 -17.70 10.85
N PRO A 251 31.75 -18.61 11.63
CA PRO A 251 32.49 -18.22 12.81
C PRO A 251 33.59 -17.24 12.41
N LYS A 252 33.82 -16.21 13.21
CA LYS A 252 34.94 -15.29 12.99
C LYS A 252 36.24 -16.07 13.18
N HIS A 253 37.22 -15.86 12.29
CA HIS A 253 38.55 -16.44 12.46
C HIS A 253 39.15 -15.97 13.79
N LYS A 254 39.74 -16.90 14.54
CA LYS A 254 40.48 -16.57 15.77
C LYS A 254 41.68 -15.69 15.41
N ILE A 255 42.10 -14.82 16.33
CA ILE A 255 43.31 -14.03 16.17
C ILE A 255 44.49 -15.01 16.13
N GLY A 256 45.18 -15.08 14.99
CA GLY A 256 46.37 -15.92 14.82
C GLY A 256 47.60 -15.36 15.54
N ILE A 257 48.67 -16.15 15.59
CA ILE A 257 49.94 -15.76 16.23
C ILE A 257 50.55 -14.56 15.52
N ARG A 258 50.89 -13.52 16.28
CA ARG A 258 51.53 -12.28 15.80
C ARG A 258 52.93 -12.13 16.41
N ALA A 259 53.88 -11.66 15.60
CA ALA A 259 55.16 -11.16 16.06
C ALA A 259 55.01 -9.71 16.56
N SER A 260 55.86 -9.32 17.50
CA SER A 260 55.95 -7.97 18.07
C SER A 260 57.10 -7.15 17.47
N ALA A 261 58.09 -7.83 16.87
CA ALA A 261 59.21 -7.21 16.17
C ALA A 261 59.54 -7.94 14.85
N PRO A 262 60.21 -7.27 13.89
CA PRO A 262 60.76 -7.93 12.70
C PRO A 262 61.70 -9.07 13.10
N ASN A 263 61.71 -10.15 12.31
CA ASN A 263 62.64 -11.27 12.45
C ASN A 263 62.43 -12.14 13.72
N GLU A 264 61.32 -11.96 14.44
CA GLU A 264 60.95 -12.74 15.62
C GLU A 264 60.23 -14.05 15.25
N LYS A 265 59.30 -14.00 14.28
CA LYS A 265 58.52 -15.15 13.83
C LYS A 265 58.39 -15.15 12.32
N TRP A 266 58.78 -16.24 11.70
CA TRP A 266 58.57 -16.46 10.28
C TRP A 266 57.40 -17.41 10.07
N HIS A 267 56.64 -17.22 8.99
CA HIS A 267 55.61 -18.15 8.56
C HIS A 267 55.87 -18.54 7.11
N ILE A 268 55.47 -19.75 6.76
CA ILE A 268 55.71 -20.32 5.44
C ILE A 268 54.36 -20.69 4.85
N ASP A 269 54.09 -20.17 3.65
CA ASP A 269 52.91 -20.48 2.87
C ASP A 269 53.32 -21.27 1.62
N ILE A 270 52.54 -22.32 1.32
CA ILE A 270 52.72 -23.13 0.12
C ILE A 270 51.45 -22.99 -0.72
N THR A 271 51.58 -22.32 -1.87
CA THR A 271 50.47 -22.12 -2.79
C THR A 271 50.64 -23.02 -4.01
N LYS A 272 49.61 -23.81 -4.34
CA LYS A 272 49.58 -24.62 -5.58
C LYS A 272 49.11 -23.77 -6.76
N PHE A 273 49.90 -23.73 -7.82
CA PHE A 273 49.62 -23.00 -9.05
C PHE A 273 49.57 -23.96 -10.24
N LYS A 274 48.52 -23.90 -11.05
CA LYS A 274 48.34 -24.80 -12.21
C LYS A 274 48.54 -24.05 -13.52
N ILE A 275 49.40 -24.57 -14.40
CA ILE A 275 49.61 -24.08 -15.76
C ILE A 275 49.43 -25.26 -16.72
N ILE A 276 48.45 -25.17 -17.63
CA ILE A 276 48.22 -26.12 -18.74
C ILE A 276 48.46 -27.58 -18.34
N GLY A 277 47.66 -28.07 -17.38
CA GLY A 277 47.70 -29.47 -16.92
C GLY A 277 48.89 -29.85 -16.02
N LYS A 278 49.84 -28.95 -15.77
CA LYS A 278 50.93 -29.15 -14.80
C LYS A 278 50.67 -28.34 -13.54
N GLU A 279 50.93 -28.94 -12.38
CA GLU A 279 50.85 -28.28 -11.08
C GLU A 279 52.25 -27.93 -10.59
N TYR A 280 52.38 -26.76 -9.99
CA TYR A 280 53.60 -26.25 -9.37
C TYR A 280 53.26 -25.81 -7.94
N SER A 281 54.18 -26.04 -7.02
CA SER A 281 54.10 -25.60 -5.62
C SER A 281 55.04 -24.43 -5.42
N ILE A 282 54.48 -23.27 -5.08
CA ILE A 282 55.22 -22.04 -4.78
C ILE A 282 55.38 -21.96 -3.26
N TYR A 283 56.62 -21.86 -2.79
CA TYR A 283 56.98 -21.71 -1.39
C TYR A 283 57.32 -20.26 -1.13
N ILE A 284 56.74 -19.68 -0.08
CA ILE A 284 57.01 -18.31 0.33
C ILE A 284 57.32 -18.32 1.82
N ILE A 285 58.53 -17.89 2.18
CA ILE A 285 58.97 -17.68 3.56
C ILE A 285 58.84 -16.18 3.84
N MET A 286 58.04 -15.82 4.83
CA MET A 286 57.70 -14.42 5.11
C MET A 286 57.83 -14.11 6.60
N ASP A 287 58.36 -12.94 6.91
CA ASP A 287 58.37 -12.40 8.28
C ASP A 287 56.95 -12.00 8.72
N ASN A 288 56.54 -12.42 9.92
CA ASN A 288 55.18 -12.22 10.41
C ASN A 288 54.87 -10.74 10.74
N PHE A 289 55.87 -9.99 11.21
CA PHE A 289 55.70 -8.59 11.60
C PHE A 289 55.74 -7.66 10.38
N SER A 290 56.86 -7.66 9.65
CA SER A 290 57.09 -6.75 8.51
C SER A 290 56.40 -7.16 7.22
N ARG A 291 55.92 -8.42 7.11
CA ARG A 291 55.40 -9.02 5.87
C ARG A 291 56.43 -9.08 4.74
N TYR A 292 57.70 -8.90 5.05
CA TYR A 292 58.77 -9.00 4.10
C TYR A 292 58.98 -10.47 3.68
N ILE A 293 59.10 -10.70 2.37
CA ILE A 293 59.39 -12.03 1.82
C ILE A 293 60.89 -12.27 1.96
N LEU A 294 61.25 -13.24 2.79
CA LEU A 294 62.64 -13.57 3.12
C LEU A 294 63.24 -14.46 2.03
N ASN A 295 62.51 -15.47 1.61
CA ASN A 295 62.91 -16.34 0.50
C ASN A 295 61.69 -16.96 -0.18
N TRP A 296 61.82 -17.37 -1.43
CA TRP A 296 60.77 -18.04 -2.19
C TRP A 296 61.37 -19.03 -3.19
N GLY A 297 60.57 -20.00 -3.61
CA GLY A 297 60.98 -20.93 -4.67
C GLY A 297 59.79 -21.67 -5.24
N VAL A 298 60.00 -22.30 -6.40
CA VAL A 298 58.96 -23.06 -7.10
C VAL A 298 59.45 -24.47 -7.35
N HIS A 299 58.61 -25.46 -7.05
CA HIS A 299 58.89 -26.87 -7.26
C HIS A 299 57.72 -27.54 -7.99
N HIS A 300 57.98 -28.65 -8.70
CA HIS A 300 56.92 -29.40 -9.42
C HIS A 300 55.94 -30.10 -8.48
N SER A 301 56.30 -30.30 -7.20
CA SER A 301 55.49 -30.97 -6.20
C SER A 301 55.78 -30.43 -4.80
N VAL A 302 54.95 -30.80 -3.82
CA VAL A 302 55.25 -30.51 -2.42
C VAL A 302 56.42 -31.40 -1.97
N SER A 303 57.55 -30.78 -1.59
CA SER A 303 58.80 -31.42 -1.19
C SER A 303 59.37 -30.73 0.04
N GLY A 304 59.56 -31.51 1.12
CA GLY A 304 60.17 -31.03 2.35
C GLY A 304 61.66 -30.72 2.21
N GLU A 305 62.36 -31.41 1.29
CA GLU A 305 63.79 -31.19 1.03
C GLU A 305 64.02 -29.81 0.43
N PHE A 306 63.22 -29.46 -0.59
CA PHE A 306 63.27 -28.15 -1.23
C PHE A 306 62.95 -27.02 -0.23
N MET A 307 61.92 -27.23 0.60
CA MET A 307 61.55 -26.29 1.66
C MET A 307 62.66 -26.12 2.71
N ARG A 308 63.31 -27.21 3.11
CA ARG A 308 64.45 -27.17 4.06
C ARG A 308 65.60 -26.36 3.49
N ASP A 309 65.91 -26.53 2.21
CA ASP A 309 67.04 -25.85 1.59
C ASP A 309 66.77 -24.35 1.42
N LEU A 310 65.54 -23.97 1.01
CA LEU A 310 65.08 -22.57 1.02
C LEU A 310 65.14 -21.94 2.41
N LEU A 311 64.78 -22.71 3.44
CA LEU A 311 64.81 -22.24 4.82
C LEU A 311 66.25 -22.06 5.32
N LYS A 312 67.17 -22.98 4.99
CA LYS A 312 68.59 -22.85 5.34
C LYS A 312 69.19 -21.59 4.73
N GLU A 313 68.88 -21.30 3.47
CA GLU A 313 69.30 -20.07 2.80
C GLU A 313 68.73 -18.82 3.49
N ALA A 314 67.44 -18.83 3.84
CA ALA A 314 66.81 -17.72 4.56
C ALA A 314 67.44 -17.48 5.94
N ILE A 315 67.69 -18.56 6.70
CA ILE A 315 68.35 -18.49 8.02
C ILE A 315 69.77 -17.94 7.89
N SER A 316 70.54 -18.41 6.91
CA SER A 316 71.92 -17.94 6.68
C SER A 316 71.98 -16.47 6.30
N ARG A 317 70.93 -15.92 5.69
CA ARG A 317 70.91 -14.53 5.22
C ARG A 317 70.40 -13.54 6.25
N PHE A 318 69.42 -13.93 7.06
CA PHE A 318 68.68 -13.01 7.94
C PHE A 318 68.85 -13.28 9.44
N GLU A 319 69.53 -14.37 9.83
CA GLU A 319 69.92 -14.68 11.22
C GLU A 319 68.83 -14.34 12.26
N PRO A 320 67.74 -15.14 12.34
CA PRO A 320 66.59 -14.83 13.18
C PRO A 320 66.98 -14.65 14.66
N THR A 321 66.37 -13.65 15.31
CA THR A 321 66.71 -13.29 16.69
C THR A 321 66.29 -14.41 17.63
N THR A 322 67.26 -15.13 18.19
CA THR A 322 67.00 -16.23 19.12
C THR A 322 66.82 -15.67 20.53
N SER A 323 65.58 -15.43 20.93
CA SER A 323 65.28 -15.21 22.35
C SER A 323 65.27 -16.56 23.09
N CYS A 324 66.41 -16.83 23.71
CA CYS A 324 66.60 -17.62 24.92
C CYS A 324 66.66 -19.16 24.81
N SER A 325 67.53 -19.67 25.68
CA SER A 325 68.00 -21.03 25.94
C SER A 325 66.89 -22.01 26.34
N GLN A 326 66.32 -22.71 25.35
CA GLN A 326 65.81 -24.09 25.49
C GLN A 326 65.43 -24.55 24.08
N SER A 327 66.24 -25.45 23.51
CA SER A 327 65.94 -26.21 22.28
C SER A 327 65.53 -25.35 21.06
N ARG A 328 66.42 -25.28 20.05
CA ARG A 328 66.22 -24.64 18.73
C ARG A 328 64.85 -24.95 18.10
N ILE A 329 63.78 -24.25 18.47
CA ILE A 329 62.46 -24.40 17.87
C ILE A 329 62.02 -23.03 17.37
N LEU A 330 62.43 -22.76 16.14
CA LEU A 330 61.73 -21.82 15.28
C LEU A 330 60.31 -22.38 15.13
N LEU A 331 59.31 -21.69 15.68
CA LEU A 331 57.90 -22.09 15.55
C LEU A 331 57.44 -21.83 14.11
N ILE A 332 57.77 -22.77 13.23
CA ILE A 332 57.39 -22.76 11.82
C ILE A 332 55.97 -23.31 11.72
N TYR A 333 55.01 -22.43 11.43
CA TYR A 333 53.67 -22.84 11.05
C TYR A 333 53.65 -23.07 9.55
N ILE A 334 53.51 -24.33 9.14
CA ILE A 334 53.22 -24.70 7.75
C ILE A 334 51.71 -24.59 7.57
N LEU A 335 51.27 -23.56 6.86
CA LEU A 335 49.88 -23.47 6.43
C LEU A 335 49.81 -24.09 5.03
N SER A 336 49.22 -25.28 4.93
CA SER A 336 48.77 -25.84 3.66
C SER A 336 47.29 -25.49 3.51
N ASN A 337 46.97 -24.70 2.48
CA ASN A 337 45.59 -24.51 2.02
C ASN A 337 45.18 -25.57 1.01
#